data_AF-A0A8C4QI09-F1
#
_entry.id   AF-A0A8C4QI09-F1
#
_cell.length_a   1.000
_cell.length_b   1.000
_cell.length_c   1.000
_cell.angle_alpha   90.00
_cell.angle_beta   90.00
_cell.angle_gamma   90.00
#
_symmetry.space_group_name_H-M   'P 1'
#
loop_
_entity.id
_entity.type
_entity.pdbx_description
1 polymer ?
#
loop_
_entity_poly.entity_id
_entity_poly.type
_entity_poly.pdbx_seq_one_letter_code
_entity_poly.pdbx_strand_id
1 'polypeptide(L)'
;MLKKDRDSLKVSIRMLPAGCSFSLELTLLTGDNVGKSRVLSKALIYHRHQENLKHTFNNLLLEESVHCVRVVADNYLLNETMCISSTTAGPAAVFGTVVILLFILLALFLMLVCWKRRKLHSPPKGVFILYIPDGEPFRTLVLAFSTFLRDSYGLPVTLDLWCSKEIASLGPSVWLQKQLECFRSDFSTLVILPSPATRFKQDNSVKQLVPLVPPPCLTPESGDLFWEAVASLRPTEFHQCVVVTFSKVTNTKDVPSCLKVCRRFHWPGEATLLKRQLGVQKQSHSGSARKILKSVLIEAQKWRQDFENKKCVSKKLLKSEDKATAEQMMMMSEKTEETTLQTKLSSSRDSAFFSLEV
;
A
#
# COMPACT_ATOMS: atom_id res chain seq x y z
N MET A 1 49.29 28.20 -24.09
CA MET A 1 48.66 28.12 -22.75
C MET A 1 49.18 29.27 -21.91
N LEU A 2 48.27 30.07 -21.34
CA LEU A 2 48.61 31.14 -20.40
C LEU A 2 48.32 30.68 -18.97
N LYS A 3 49.25 30.92 -18.04
CA LYS A 3 49.05 30.67 -16.62
C LYS A 3 49.47 31.90 -15.82
N LYS A 4 48.53 32.49 -15.08
CA LYS A 4 48.78 33.59 -14.14
C LYS A 4 49.24 33.00 -12.80
N ASP A 5 50.39 33.46 -12.33
CA ASP A 5 50.92 33.23 -10.98
C ASP A 5 50.80 34.54 -10.19
N ARG A 6 51.07 34.52 -8.88
CA ARG A 6 50.87 35.71 -8.02
C ARG A 6 51.62 36.94 -8.54
N ASP A 7 52.87 36.75 -8.99
CA ASP A 7 53.79 37.81 -9.40
C ASP A 7 54.36 37.63 -10.82
N SER A 8 53.86 36.64 -11.57
CA SER A 8 54.38 36.35 -12.92
C SER A 8 53.31 35.83 -13.86
N LEU A 9 53.47 36.14 -15.15
CA LEU A 9 52.68 35.55 -16.22
C LEU A 9 53.54 34.58 -17.03
N LYS A 10 53.17 33.30 -16.99
CA LYS A 10 53.86 32.24 -17.73
C LYS A 10 53.13 31.99 -19.05
N VAL A 11 53.85 32.20 -20.14
CA VAL A 11 53.38 31.92 -21.50
C VAL A 11 54.10 30.68 -21.99
N SER A 12 53.33 29.63 -22.31
CA SER A 12 53.86 28.44 -22.95
C SER A 12 53.28 28.29 -24.34
N ILE A 13 54.16 28.31 -25.34
CA ILE A 13 53.82 28.13 -26.74
C ILE A 13 54.44 26.80 -27.18
N ARG A 14 53.59 25.90 -27.66
CA ARG A 14 54.01 24.68 -28.33
C ARG A 14 54.01 24.94 -29.83
N MET A 15 55.14 24.67 -30.47
CA MET A 15 55.25 24.78 -31.91
C MET A 15 55.39 23.39 -32.51
N LEU A 16 54.73 23.19 -33.65
CA LEU A 16 54.89 21.98 -34.44
C LEU A 16 56.29 22.00 -35.10
N PRO A 17 56.98 20.85 -35.22
CA PRO A 17 58.33 20.80 -35.76
C PRO A 17 58.30 21.13 -37.26
N ALA A 18 58.51 22.39 -37.58
CA ALA A 18 58.88 22.85 -38.92
C ALA A 18 60.34 23.28 -38.86
N GLY A 19 61.18 22.77 -39.75
CA GLY A 19 62.64 23.00 -39.79
C GLY A 19 63.07 24.44 -40.12
N CYS A 20 62.25 25.44 -39.79
CA CYS A 20 62.47 26.84 -40.10
C CYS A 20 62.83 27.64 -38.84
N SER A 21 63.74 28.60 -38.99
CA SER A 21 63.97 29.63 -37.97
C SER A 21 62.85 30.67 -38.02
N PHE A 22 62.34 31.07 -36.85
CA PHE A 22 61.33 32.11 -36.73
C PHE A 22 61.72 33.10 -35.62
N SER A 23 61.15 34.30 -35.70
CA SER A 23 61.19 35.36 -34.71
C SER A 23 59.80 35.46 -34.10
N LEU A 24 59.71 35.36 -32.77
CA LEU A 24 58.47 35.53 -32.03
C LEU A 24 58.55 36.81 -31.21
N GLU A 25 57.56 37.67 -31.39
CA GLU A 25 57.40 38.89 -30.62
C GLU A 25 56.22 38.72 -29.65
N LEU A 26 56.54 38.64 -28.36
CA LEU A 26 55.56 38.58 -27.28
C LEU A 26 55.39 39.98 -26.71
N THR A 27 54.19 40.54 -26.88
CA THR A 27 53.85 41.85 -26.33
C THR A 27 52.82 41.69 -25.23
N LEU A 28 53.18 42.07 -24.00
CA LEU A 28 52.25 42.12 -22.89
C LEU A 28 51.49 43.45 -22.94
N LEU A 29 50.18 43.35 -23.02
CA LEU A 29 49.25 44.46 -23.08
C LEU A 29 48.45 44.54 -21.78
N THR A 30 48.33 45.75 -21.24
CA THR A 30 47.35 46.10 -20.20
C THR A 30 46.34 47.06 -20.78
N GLY A 31 45.06 46.90 -20.46
CA GLY A 31 44.04 47.86 -20.84
C GLY A 31 42.65 47.45 -20.41
N ASP A 32 41.77 48.43 -20.35
CA ASP A 32 40.34 48.21 -20.20
C ASP A 32 39.79 47.71 -21.55
N ASN A 33 38.72 46.92 -21.54
CA ASN A 33 38.14 46.24 -22.71
C ASN A 33 37.74 47.16 -23.90
N VAL A 34 38.01 48.47 -23.83
CA VAL A 34 37.61 49.50 -24.80
C VAL A 34 38.84 50.21 -25.39
N GLY A 35 39.53 49.51 -26.31
CA GLY A 35 40.36 50.11 -27.37
C GLY A 35 41.68 50.81 -26.97
N LYS A 36 42.00 50.99 -25.69
CA LYS A 36 43.24 51.62 -25.22
C LYS A 36 44.14 50.61 -24.52
N SER A 37 44.88 49.82 -25.29
CA SER A 37 45.92 48.94 -24.76
C SER A 37 47.25 49.69 -24.62
N ARG A 38 47.87 49.64 -23.44
CA ARG A 38 49.25 50.06 -23.21
C ARG A 38 50.16 48.84 -23.27
N VAL A 39 51.30 48.98 -23.95
CA VAL A 39 52.36 47.97 -23.97
C VAL A 39 53.15 48.07 -22.68
N LEU A 40 53.14 47.01 -21.86
CA LEU A 40 53.90 46.95 -20.61
C LEU A 40 55.31 46.40 -20.82
N SER A 41 55.41 45.36 -21.62
CA SER A 41 56.66 44.67 -21.87
C SER A 41 56.64 44.03 -23.25
N LYS A 42 57.80 44.02 -23.88
CA LYS A 42 58.00 43.45 -25.20
C LYS A 42 59.21 42.53 -25.12
N ALA A 43 59.01 41.26 -25.45
CA ALA A 43 60.07 40.27 -25.49
C ALA A 43 60.16 39.71 -26.90
N LEU A 44 61.34 39.82 -27.49
CA LEU A 44 61.63 39.33 -28.83
C LEU A 44 62.51 38.10 -28.69
N ILE A 45 62.01 36.97 -29.18
CA ILE A 45 62.61 35.66 -28.96
C ILE A 45 62.94 35.05 -30.31
N TYR A 46 64.23 35.03 -30.61
CA TYR A 46 64.78 34.30 -31.75
C TYR A 46 65.04 32.87 -31.32
N HIS A 47 64.41 31.91 -31.99
CA HIS A 47 64.64 30.50 -31.64
C HIS A 47 64.86 29.64 -32.88
N ARG A 48 65.86 28.76 -32.78
CA ARG A 48 66.12 27.67 -33.73
C ARG A 48 65.94 26.35 -32.98
N HIS A 49 65.09 25.45 -33.48
CA HIS A 49 65.00 24.04 -33.04
C HIS A 49 64.61 23.73 -31.57
N GLN A 50 63.60 24.36 -30.98
CA GLN A 50 62.95 23.83 -29.76
C GLN A 50 61.42 23.75 -29.89
N GLU A 51 60.83 22.65 -29.41
CA GLU A 51 59.39 22.36 -29.49
C GLU A 51 58.55 23.11 -28.44
N ASN A 52 59.17 23.62 -27.37
CA ASN A 52 58.47 24.25 -26.25
C ASN A 52 59.14 25.58 -25.86
N LEU A 53 58.49 26.69 -26.20
CA LEU A 53 58.90 28.01 -25.71
C LEU A 53 58.21 28.29 -24.36
N LYS A 54 59.00 28.63 -23.34
CA LYS A 54 58.50 29.13 -22.06
C LYS A 54 59.09 30.50 -21.80
N HIS A 55 58.24 31.52 -21.74
CA HIS A 55 58.64 32.86 -21.33
C HIS A 55 57.87 33.28 -20.09
N THR A 56 58.57 33.93 -19.16
CA THR A 56 58.00 34.42 -17.91
C THR A 56 58.19 35.91 -17.84
N PHE A 57 57.09 36.66 -17.81
CA PHE A 57 57.14 38.09 -17.51
C PHE A 57 57.20 38.26 -15.99
N ASN A 58 58.32 38.76 -15.49
CA ASN A 58 58.56 39.07 -14.07
C ASN A 58 58.29 40.56 -13.79
N ASN A 59 58.12 40.92 -12.51
CA ASN A 59 57.93 42.30 -12.04
C ASN A 59 56.68 43.00 -12.61
N LEU A 60 55.59 42.25 -12.76
CA LEU A 60 54.30 42.83 -13.10
C LEU A 60 53.61 43.28 -11.82
N LEU A 61 53.50 44.59 -11.61
CA LEU A 61 52.55 45.15 -10.65
C LEU A 61 51.14 44.87 -11.20
N LEU A 62 50.62 43.68 -10.90
CA LEU A 62 49.34 43.13 -11.35
C LEU A 62 48.18 43.79 -10.58
N GLU A 63 48.07 45.12 -10.68
CA GLU A 63 46.92 45.86 -10.17
C GLU A 63 45.79 45.84 -11.22
N GLU A 64 44.75 45.06 -10.90
CA GLU A 64 43.35 45.08 -11.40
C GLU A 64 43.03 45.23 -12.90
N SER A 65 44.00 45.19 -13.81
CA SER A 65 43.74 45.29 -15.25
C SER A 65 43.56 43.92 -15.94
N VAL A 66 42.85 43.91 -17.06
CA VAL A 66 42.83 42.76 -17.98
C VAL A 66 44.21 42.65 -18.63
N HIS A 67 44.87 41.52 -18.43
CA HIS A 67 46.18 41.25 -19.02
C HIS A 67 45.98 40.44 -20.30
N CYS A 68 46.40 41.02 -21.42
CA CYS A 68 46.37 40.36 -22.72
C CYS A 68 47.80 40.13 -23.22
N VAL A 69 48.07 38.96 -23.78
CA VAL A 69 49.33 38.67 -24.46
C VAL A 69 49.06 38.64 -25.94
N ARG A 70 49.71 39.52 -26.69
CA ARG A 70 49.74 39.49 -28.16
C ARG A 70 50.97 38.71 -28.61
N VAL A 71 50.75 37.75 -29.49
CA VAL A 71 51.82 36.96 -30.12
C VAL A 71 51.87 37.31 -31.60
N VAL A 72 53.01 37.81 -32.06
CA VAL A 72 53.28 38.11 -33.47
C VAL A 72 54.42 37.23 -33.96
N ALA A 73 54.22 36.55 -35.10
CA ALA A 73 55.23 35.72 -35.75
C ALA A 73 55.47 36.20 -37.18
N ASP A 74 56.68 36.71 -37.46
CA ASP A 74 57.00 37.46 -38.69
C ASP A 74 56.75 36.67 -39.99
N ASN A 75 56.93 35.35 -39.95
CA ASN A 75 56.86 34.50 -41.15
C ASN A 75 55.47 33.89 -41.43
N TYR A 76 54.51 34.04 -40.52
CA TYR A 76 53.23 33.30 -40.59
C TYR A 76 51.97 34.17 -40.53
N LEU A 77 52.09 35.51 -40.60
CA LEU A 77 50.95 36.44 -40.50
C LEU A 77 50.06 36.20 -39.24
N LEU A 78 50.59 35.51 -38.22
CA LEU A 78 49.85 35.15 -37.03
C LEU A 78 49.86 36.35 -36.06
N ASN A 79 48.68 36.88 -35.75
CA ASN A 79 48.49 37.96 -34.80
C ASN A 79 47.33 37.62 -33.86
N GLU A 80 47.59 36.74 -32.89
CA GLU A 80 46.60 36.34 -31.89
C GLU A 80 46.80 37.10 -30.58
N THR A 81 45.69 37.53 -29.99
CA THR A 81 45.64 38.16 -28.66
C THR A 81 44.87 37.27 -27.70
N MET A 82 45.51 36.80 -26.63
CA MET A 82 44.88 36.00 -25.58
C MET A 82 44.76 36.83 -24.30
N CYS A 83 43.55 36.97 -23.75
CA CYS A 83 43.29 37.75 -22.54
C CYS A 83 42.87 36.85 -21.37
N ILE A 84 43.40 37.11 -20.17
CA ILE A 84 42.93 36.47 -18.92
C ILE A 84 42.12 37.50 -18.14
N SER A 85 40.80 37.33 -18.09
CA SER A 85 39.97 38.05 -17.13
C SER A 85 40.09 37.35 -15.77
N SER A 86 40.67 38.01 -14.78
CA SER A 86 40.53 37.55 -13.40
C SER A 86 39.14 37.93 -12.92
N THR A 87 38.21 36.98 -12.97
CA THR A 87 36.95 37.07 -12.23
C THR A 87 37.26 36.86 -10.75
N THR A 88 37.81 37.88 -10.11
CA THR A 88 37.81 37.97 -8.65
C THR A 88 36.36 38.15 -8.23
N ALA A 89 35.69 37.04 -7.90
CA ALA A 89 34.40 37.09 -7.25
C ALA A 89 34.58 37.91 -5.97
N GLY A 90 34.09 39.15 -5.98
CA GLY A 90 34.25 40.06 -4.85
C GLY A 90 33.66 39.45 -3.58
N PRO A 91 34.10 39.90 -2.39
CA PRO A 91 33.61 39.37 -1.11
C PRO A 91 32.08 39.35 -1.00
N ALA A 92 31.39 40.29 -1.66
CA ALA A 92 29.93 40.34 -1.75
C ALA A 92 29.30 39.07 -2.38
N ALA A 93 29.93 38.46 -3.39
CA ALA A 93 29.45 37.23 -4.01
C ALA A 93 29.56 36.04 -3.05
N VAL A 94 30.63 36.00 -2.24
CA VAL A 94 30.84 34.95 -1.24
C VAL A 94 29.78 35.06 -0.14
N PHE A 95 29.52 36.26 0.39
CA PHE A 95 28.46 36.47 1.40
C PHE A 95 27.08 36.06 0.87
N GLY A 96 26.76 36.38 -0.38
CA GLY A 96 25.50 35.98 -1.02
C GLY A 96 25.32 34.46 -1.04
N THR A 97 26.36 33.71 -1.40
CA THR A 97 26.28 32.24 -1.45
C THR A 97 26.07 31.61 -0.07
N VAL A 98 26.72 32.13 0.97
CA VAL A 98 26.58 31.62 2.34
C VAL A 98 25.16 31.84 2.88
N VAL A 99 24.58 33.02 2.63
CA VAL A 99 23.21 33.34 3.05
C VAL A 99 22.20 32.41 2.35
N ILE A 100 22.35 32.19 1.04
CA ILE A 100 21.48 31.27 0.28
C ILE A 100 21.57 29.84 0.83
N LEU A 101 22.77 29.36 1.11
CA LEU A 101 22.99 28.03 1.71
C LEU A 101 22.32 27.90 3.08
N LEU A 102 22.38 28.94 3.91
CA LEU A 102 21.73 28.97 5.21
C LEU A 102 20.20 28.88 5.09
N PHE A 103 19.60 29.62 4.14
CA PHE A 103 18.16 29.56 3.87
C PHE A 103 17.71 28.17 3.37
N ILE A 104 18.50 27.53 2.50
CA ILE A 104 18.20 26.18 2.01
C ILE A 104 18.24 25.17 3.17
N LEU A 105 19.27 25.24 4.03
CA LEU A 105 19.38 24.36 5.20
C LEU A 105 18.22 24.57 6.19
N LEU A 106 17.82 25.82 6.43
CA LEU A 106 16.67 26.14 7.27
C LEU A 106 15.37 25.60 6.68
N ALA A 107 15.15 25.76 5.37
CA ALA A 107 13.98 25.23 4.68
C ALA A 107 13.92 23.70 4.74
N LEU A 108 15.06 23.02 4.54
CA LEU A 108 15.16 21.56 4.70
C LEU A 108 14.88 21.11 6.13
N PHE A 109 15.42 21.82 7.13
CA PHE A 109 15.15 21.54 8.53
C PHE A 109 13.66 21.71 8.88
N LEU A 110 13.06 22.82 8.45
CA LEU A 110 11.62 23.05 8.63
C LEU A 110 10.78 22.00 7.90
N MET A 111 11.18 21.59 6.69
CA MET A 111 10.53 20.49 5.97
C MET A 111 10.65 19.18 6.73
N LEU A 112 11.80 18.84 7.30
CA LEU A 112 11.99 17.64 8.12
C LEU A 112 11.17 17.69 9.41
N VAL A 113 11.10 18.85 10.08
CA VAL A 113 10.27 19.05 11.27
C VAL A 113 8.79 18.95 10.91
N CYS A 114 8.34 19.58 9.82
CA CYS A 114 6.99 19.47 9.29
C CYS A 114 6.65 18.04 8.89
N TRP A 115 7.60 17.31 8.28
CA TRP A 115 7.38 15.94 7.85
C TRP A 115 7.32 14.99 9.06
N LYS A 116 8.19 15.19 10.06
CA LYS A 116 8.14 14.48 11.34
C LYS A 116 6.88 14.80 12.12
N ARG A 117 6.43 16.06 12.13
CA ARG A 117 5.16 16.49 12.74
C ARG A 117 3.95 15.92 12.00
N ARG A 118 3.93 15.89 10.67
CA ARG A 118 2.87 15.22 9.89
C ARG A 118 2.82 13.72 10.15
N LYS A 119 3.97 13.08 10.35
CA LYS A 119 4.05 11.65 10.73
C LYS A 119 3.59 11.38 12.17
N LEU A 120 3.59 12.41 13.02
CA LEU A 120 3.17 12.33 14.43
C LEU A 120 1.71 12.78 14.65
N HIS A 121 1.20 13.64 13.77
CA HIS A 121 -0.19 14.13 13.74
C HIS A 121 -1.02 13.48 12.63
N SER A 122 -0.72 12.24 12.23
CA SER A 122 -1.79 11.45 11.61
C SER A 122 -2.85 11.25 12.71
N PRO A 123 -4.13 11.66 12.51
CA PRO A 123 -5.18 11.33 13.46
C PRO A 123 -5.14 9.82 13.75
N PRO A 124 -5.47 9.39 14.99
CA PRO A 124 -5.44 7.98 15.35
C PRO A 124 -6.23 7.20 14.31
N LYS A 125 -5.60 6.23 13.66
CA LYS A 125 -6.24 5.40 12.64
C LYS A 125 -7.51 4.80 13.24
N GLY A 126 -8.65 5.22 12.71
CA GLY A 126 -9.94 4.67 13.11
C GLY A 126 -10.00 3.18 12.78
N VAL A 127 -10.91 2.48 13.44
CA VAL A 127 -11.26 1.10 13.13
C VAL A 127 -12.72 1.07 12.71
N PHE A 128 -13.00 0.59 11.51
CA PHE A 128 -14.35 0.30 11.07
C PHE A 128 -14.61 -1.20 11.25
N ILE A 129 -15.65 -1.58 11.98
CA ILE A 129 -15.97 -2.99 12.25
C ILE A 129 -17.13 -3.45 11.37
N LEU A 130 -16.88 -4.50 10.58
CA LEU A 130 -17.89 -5.27 9.86
C LEU A 130 -18.08 -6.62 10.53
N TYR A 131 -19.31 -7.04 10.75
CA TYR A 131 -19.65 -8.34 11.32
C TYR A 131 -20.90 -8.89 10.64
N ILE A 132 -21.06 -10.21 10.67
CA ILE A 132 -22.32 -10.84 10.23
C ILE A 132 -23.26 -10.89 11.43
N PRO A 133 -24.51 -10.42 11.30
CA PRO A 133 -25.50 -10.51 12.36
C PRO A 133 -25.90 -11.97 12.57
N ASP A 134 -25.28 -12.62 13.56
CA ASP A 134 -25.48 -14.05 13.89
C ASP A 134 -26.06 -14.21 15.30
N GLY A 135 -27.26 -13.64 15.49
CA GLY A 135 -27.98 -13.63 16.76
C GLY A 135 -27.45 -12.65 17.81
N GLU A 136 -28.23 -12.46 18.87
CA GLU A 136 -27.93 -11.52 19.96
C GLU A 136 -26.63 -11.83 20.72
N PRO A 137 -26.26 -13.10 21.00
CA PRO A 137 -25.00 -13.40 21.69
C PRO A 137 -23.77 -12.94 20.90
N PHE A 138 -23.79 -13.09 19.58
CA PHE A 138 -22.70 -12.62 18.74
C PHE A 138 -22.67 -11.09 18.64
N ARG A 139 -23.83 -10.43 18.53
CA ARG A 139 -23.93 -8.96 18.59
C ARG A 139 -23.37 -8.39 19.90
N THR A 140 -23.69 -9.03 21.02
CA THR A 140 -23.18 -8.66 22.34
C THR A 140 -21.66 -8.82 22.40
N LEU A 141 -21.12 -9.89 21.81
CA LEU A 141 -19.67 -10.08 21.69
C LEU A 141 -19.00 -8.98 20.83
N VAL A 142 -19.61 -8.62 19.70
CA VAL A 142 -19.13 -7.54 18.82
C VAL A 142 -19.11 -6.20 19.58
N LEU A 143 -20.17 -5.89 20.33
CA LEU A 143 -20.23 -4.70 21.20
C LEU A 143 -19.18 -4.71 22.31
N ALA A 144 -18.99 -5.84 23.00
CA ALA A 144 -17.98 -5.98 24.04
C ALA A 144 -16.56 -5.84 23.45
N PHE A 145 -16.34 -6.31 22.22
CA PHE A 145 -15.07 -6.19 21.54
C PHE A 145 -14.80 -4.76 21.06
N SER A 146 -15.79 -4.08 20.49
CA SER A 146 -15.68 -2.69 20.03
C SER A 146 -15.43 -1.73 21.20
N THR A 147 -16.15 -1.91 22.32
CA THR A 147 -15.89 -1.17 23.57
C THR A 147 -14.48 -1.45 24.10
N PHE A 148 -14.02 -2.70 24.07
CA PHE A 148 -12.65 -3.03 24.44
C PHE A 148 -11.61 -2.29 23.57
N LEU A 149 -11.77 -2.26 22.25
CA LEU A 149 -10.86 -1.54 21.35
C LEU A 149 -10.86 -0.04 21.65
N ARG A 150 -12.02 0.55 21.88
CA ARG A 150 -12.14 1.98 22.23
C ARG A 150 -11.49 2.28 23.58
N ASP A 151 -11.83 1.53 24.62
CA ASP A 151 -11.48 1.88 26.00
C ASP A 151 -10.07 1.42 26.39
N SER A 152 -9.62 0.26 25.87
CA SER A 152 -8.31 -0.32 26.19
C SER A 152 -7.23 0.08 25.19
N TYR A 153 -7.58 0.22 23.91
CA TYR A 153 -6.63 0.62 22.86
C TYR A 153 -6.73 2.10 22.47
N GLY A 154 -7.73 2.84 22.95
CA GLY A 154 -7.89 4.25 22.65
C GLY A 154 -8.19 4.51 21.17
N LEU A 155 -8.74 3.52 20.46
CA LEU A 155 -9.01 3.61 19.03
C LEU A 155 -10.40 4.23 18.80
N PRO A 156 -10.54 5.18 17.87
CA PRO A 156 -11.85 5.55 17.35
C PRO A 156 -12.46 4.33 16.66
N VAL A 157 -13.65 3.92 17.07
CA VAL A 157 -14.33 2.74 16.50
C VAL A 157 -15.65 3.17 15.87
N THR A 158 -15.83 2.81 14.61
CA THR A 158 -17.09 2.94 13.87
C THR A 158 -17.76 1.56 13.84
N LEU A 159 -19.01 1.52 14.29
CA LEU A 159 -19.85 0.33 14.34
C LEU A 159 -21.31 0.72 14.08
N ASP A 160 -21.98 -0.01 13.19
CA ASP A 160 -23.40 0.16 12.85
C ASP A 160 -24.32 0.18 14.08
N LEU A 161 -24.06 -0.67 15.08
CA LEU A 161 -24.84 -0.78 16.33
C LEU A 161 -24.82 0.52 17.15
N TRP A 162 -23.83 1.38 16.96
CA TRP A 162 -23.76 2.70 17.61
C TRP A 162 -24.33 3.82 16.73
N CYS A 163 -24.49 3.58 15.44
CA CYS A 163 -24.95 4.56 14.44
C CYS A 163 -26.40 4.31 13.99
N SER A 164 -27.22 3.63 14.79
CA SER A 164 -28.59 3.24 14.41
C SER A 164 -29.48 4.40 13.94
N LYS A 165 -29.39 5.57 14.59
CA LYS A 165 -30.12 6.79 14.18
C LYS A 165 -29.66 7.32 12.83
N GLU A 166 -28.34 7.33 12.60
CA GLU A 166 -27.75 7.79 11.33
C GLU A 166 -28.15 6.84 10.19
N ILE A 167 -28.05 5.53 10.41
CA ILE A 167 -28.48 4.49 9.47
C ILE A 167 -29.97 4.62 9.14
N ALA A 168 -30.82 4.82 10.15
CA ALA A 168 -32.25 5.01 9.95
C ALA A 168 -32.56 6.27 9.11
N SER A 169 -31.75 7.32 9.21
CA SER A 169 -31.92 8.56 8.46
C SER A 169 -31.38 8.51 7.03
N LEU A 170 -30.21 7.90 6.81
CA LEU A 170 -29.53 7.86 5.51
C LEU A 170 -29.91 6.65 4.67
N GLY A 171 -30.37 5.58 5.32
CA GLY A 171 -30.47 4.25 4.74
C GLY A 171 -29.17 3.44 4.92
N PRO A 172 -29.26 2.10 5.06
CA PRO A 172 -28.11 1.22 5.30
C PRO A 172 -27.01 1.34 4.24
N SER A 173 -27.39 1.29 2.96
CA SER A 173 -26.45 1.31 1.83
C SER A 173 -25.70 2.64 1.72
N VAL A 174 -26.41 3.77 1.85
CA VAL A 174 -25.79 5.10 1.79
C VAL A 174 -24.85 5.32 2.96
N TRP A 175 -25.27 4.92 4.17
CA TRP A 175 -24.41 4.98 5.34
C TRP A 175 -23.14 4.14 5.15
N LEU A 176 -23.28 2.92 4.62
CA LEU A 176 -22.15 2.03 4.37
C LEU A 176 -21.16 2.62 3.36
N GLN A 177 -21.64 3.15 2.23
CA GLN A 177 -20.77 3.77 1.23
C GLN A 177 -20.00 4.95 1.84
N LYS A 178 -20.66 5.79 2.64
CA LYS A 178 -20.03 6.88 3.38
C LYS A 178 -18.92 6.37 4.31
N GLN A 179 -19.15 5.28 5.06
CA GLN A 179 -18.12 4.71 5.92
C GLN A 179 -16.96 4.08 5.13
N LEU A 180 -17.23 3.45 3.99
CA LEU A 180 -16.19 2.91 3.10
C LEU A 180 -15.34 4.00 2.47
N GLU A 181 -15.94 5.14 2.09
CA GLU A 181 -15.21 6.32 1.62
C GLU A 181 -14.31 6.90 2.71
N CYS A 182 -14.83 7.08 3.93
CA CYS A 182 -14.02 7.50 5.08
C CYS A 182 -12.90 6.50 5.35
N PHE A 183 -13.18 5.19 5.22
CA PHE A 183 -12.18 4.15 5.40
C PHE A 183 -11.00 4.32 4.43
N ARG A 184 -11.31 4.60 3.16
CA ARG A 184 -10.35 4.81 2.08
C ARG A 184 -9.53 6.10 2.24
N SER A 185 -10.13 7.18 2.74
CA SER A 185 -9.44 8.47 2.90
C SER A 185 -8.50 8.51 4.09
N ASP A 186 -8.88 7.87 5.21
CA ASP A 186 -8.26 8.11 6.51
C ASP A 186 -7.20 7.07 6.89
N PHE A 187 -6.82 6.17 5.97
CA PHE A 187 -5.92 5.03 6.22
C PHE A 187 -6.33 4.19 7.45
N SER A 188 -7.64 4.11 7.68
CA SER A 188 -8.23 3.38 8.79
C SER A 188 -8.13 1.86 8.56
N THR A 189 -8.32 1.06 9.61
CA THR A 189 -8.30 -0.41 9.49
C THR A 189 -9.71 -0.96 9.47
N LEU A 190 -10.02 -1.81 8.49
CA LEU A 190 -11.29 -2.52 8.43
C LEU A 190 -11.16 -3.83 9.21
N VAL A 191 -11.87 -3.96 10.31
CA VAL A 191 -11.91 -5.18 11.12
C VAL A 191 -13.14 -5.99 10.74
N ILE A 192 -12.90 -7.20 10.25
CA ILE A 192 -13.94 -8.13 9.79
C ILE A 192 -14.10 -9.23 10.84
N LEU A 193 -15.31 -9.38 11.35
CA LEU A 193 -15.71 -10.38 12.35
C LEU A 193 -16.63 -11.42 11.70
N PRO A 194 -16.07 -12.52 11.16
CA PRO A 194 -16.86 -13.61 10.61
C PRO A 194 -17.65 -14.30 11.71
N SER A 195 -18.75 -14.94 11.34
CA SER A 195 -19.60 -15.73 12.23
C SER A 195 -19.86 -17.12 11.64
N PRO A 196 -20.32 -18.09 12.44
CA PRO A 196 -20.75 -19.37 11.91
C PRO A 196 -21.77 -19.28 10.75
N ALA A 197 -22.70 -18.32 10.81
CA ALA A 197 -23.67 -18.05 9.75
C ALA A 197 -23.02 -17.67 8.40
N THR A 198 -21.81 -17.10 8.42
CA THR A 198 -21.05 -16.77 7.21
C THR A 198 -20.88 -17.97 6.29
N ARG A 199 -20.55 -19.12 6.86
CA ARG A 199 -20.37 -20.36 6.11
C ARG A 199 -21.68 -20.85 5.49
N PHE A 200 -22.78 -20.77 6.21
CA PHE A 200 -24.08 -21.24 5.70
C PHE A 200 -24.54 -20.42 4.49
N LYS A 201 -24.42 -19.09 4.56
CA LYS A 201 -24.76 -18.22 3.43
C LYS A 201 -23.85 -18.51 2.23
N GLN A 202 -22.54 -18.69 2.46
CA GLN A 202 -21.59 -19.01 1.39
C GLN A 202 -21.86 -20.39 0.75
N ASP A 203 -22.05 -21.44 1.56
CA ASP A 203 -22.29 -22.81 1.08
C ASP A 203 -23.62 -22.93 0.30
N ASN A 204 -24.63 -22.11 0.63
CA ASN A 204 -25.92 -22.09 -0.08
C ASN A 204 -25.84 -21.37 -1.42
N SER A 205 -25.12 -20.25 -1.50
CA SER A 205 -24.98 -19.51 -2.76
C SER A 205 -24.10 -20.24 -3.76
N VAL A 206 -23.03 -20.93 -3.33
CA VAL A 206 -22.18 -21.74 -4.22
C VAL A 206 -22.97 -22.90 -4.86
N LYS A 207 -24.00 -23.42 -4.18
CA LYS A 207 -24.88 -24.48 -4.74
C LYS A 207 -25.84 -24.00 -5.83
N GLN A 208 -26.05 -22.69 -5.96
CA GLN A 208 -26.93 -22.10 -6.97
C GLN A 208 -26.18 -21.61 -8.23
N LEU A 209 -24.84 -21.60 -8.23
CA LEU A 209 -24.03 -21.06 -9.32
C LEU A 209 -23.32 -22.16 -10.13
N VAL A 210 -23.61 -22.21 -11.44
CA VAL A 210 -22.94 -23.04 -12.46
C VAL A 210 -21.48 -22.55 -12.68
N PRO A 211 -20.48 -23.43 -12.90
CA PRO A 211 -19.07 -23.15 -12.60
C PRO A 211 -18.27 -22.57 -13.78
N LEU A 212 -18.59 -21.37 -14.28
CA LEU A 212 -17.77 -20.73 -15.32
C LEU A 212 -17.12 -19.38 -14.94
N VAL A 213 -17.37 -18.83 -13.76
CA VAL A 213 -16.78 -17.55 -13.32
C VAL A 213 -16.32 -17.67 -11.87
N PRO A 214 -15.12 -17.21 -11.48
CA PRO A 214 -14.73 -17.15 -10.07
C PRO A 214 -15.78 -16.30 -9.34
N PRO A 215 -16.43 -16.81 -8.28
CA PRO A 215 -17.61 -16.15 -7.72
C PRO A 215 -17.20 -14.78 -7.14
N PRO A 216 -17.69 -13.65 -7.69
CA PRO A 216 -17.66 -12.41 -6.93
C PRO A 216 -18.44 -12.66 -5.63
N CYS A 217 -17.94 -12.15 -4.51
CA CYS A 217 -18.49 -12.45 -3.19
C CYS A 217 -19.95 -11.98 -3.12
N LEU A 218 -20.90 -12.87 -3.43
CA LEU A 218 -22.34 -12.77 -3.20
C LEU A 218 -23.04 -11.54 -3.81
N THR A 219 -24.20 -11.75 -4.44
CA THR A 219 -25.17 -10.68 -4.63
C THR A 219 -25.78 -10.34 -3.26
N PRO A 220 -25.72 -9.08 -2.78
CA PRO A 220 -26.24 -8.74 -1.46
C PRO A 220 -27.76 -8.94 -1.43
N GLU A 221 -28.25 -9.75 -0.49
CA GLU A 221 -29.65 -9.69 -0.09
C GLU A 221 -29.91 -8.30 0.52
N SER A 222 -30.98 -7.63 0.08
CA SER A 222 -31.29 -6.25 0.47
C SER A 222 -31.25 -6.09 1.99
N GLY A 223 -30.30 -5.29 2.49
CA GLY A 223 -30.17 -4.94 3.91
C GLY A 223 -29.05 -5.62 4.70
N ASP A 224 -28.31 -6.59 4.13
CA ASP A 224 -27.13 -7.17 4.82
C ASP A 224 -25.88 -6.31 4.57
N LEU A 225 -25.63 -5.39 5.51
CA LEU A 225 -24.47 -4.48 5.50
C LEU A 225 -23.14 -5.22 5.33
N PHE A 226 -23.00 -6.45 5.84
CA PHE A 226 -21.74 -7.17 5.76
C PHE A 226 -21.43 -7.57 4.32
N TRP A 227 -22.37 -8.19 3.62
CA TRP A 227 -22.13 -8.66 2.26
C TRP A 227 -22.08 -7.53 1.26
N GLU A 228 -22.90 -6.49 1.47
CA GLU A 228 -22.80 -5.27 0.68
C GLU A 228 -21.41 -4.62 0.82
N ALA A 229 -20.85 -4.62 2.04
CA ALA A 229 -19.51 -4.08 2.28
C ALA A 229 -18.44 -4.93 1.59
N VAL A 230 -18.49 -6.25 1.77
CA VAL A 230 -17.52 -7.19 1.18
C VAL A 230 -17.54 -7.13 -0.36
N ALA A 231 -18.73 -7.02 -0.97
CA ALA A 231 -18.88 -6.85 -2.41
C ALA A 231 -18.31 -5.51 -2.92
N SER A 232 -18.35 -4.47 -2.08
CA SER A 232 -17.86 -3.12 -2.40
C SER A 232 -16.34 -2.95 -2.20
N LEU A 233 -15.65 -3.93 -1.62
CA LEU A 233 -14.20 -3.86 -1.40
C LEU A 233 -13.41 -4.10 -2.68
N ARG A 234 -12.41 -3.27 -2.93
CA ARG A 234 -11.47 -3.43 -4.04
C ARG A 234 -10.31 -4.34 -3.63
N PRO A 235 -9.72 -5.13 -4.56
CA PRO A 235 -8.58 -5.99 -4.25
C PRO A 235 -7.38 -5.25 -3.65
N THR A 236 -7.18 -3.99 -4.05
CA THR A 236 -6.12 -3.13 -3.53
C THR A 236 -6.34 -2.74 -2.06
N GLU A 237 -7.54 -2.87 -1.51
CA GLU A 237 -7.89 -2.46 -0.14
C GLU A 237 -7.67 -3.56 0.89
N PHE A 238 -7.51 -4.83 0.46
CA PHE A 238 -7.35 -5.97 1.37
C PHE A 238 -6.15 -5.89 2.32
N HIS A 239 -5.14 -5.07 2.01
CA HIS A 239 -4.01 -4.84 2.91
C HIS A 239 -4.40 -4.06 4.19
N GLN A 240 -5.51 -3.31 4.15
CA GLN A 240 -6.08 -2.56 5.27
C GLN A 240 -7.18 -3.35 5.99
N CYS A 241 -7.55 -4.51 5.44
CA CYS A 241 -8.53 -5.42 6.01
C CYS A 241 -7.86 -6.42 6.94
N VAL A 242 -8.46 -6.58 8.12
CA VAL A 242 -8.01 -7.50 9.17
C VAL A 242 -9.19 -8.36 9.58
N VAL A 243 -9.06 -9.67 9.45
CA VAL A 243 -10.06 -10.62 9.91
C VAL A 243 -9.73 -11.06 11.33
N VAL A 244 -10.66 -10.89 12.26
CA VAL A 244 -10.48 -11.32 13.66
C VAL A 244 -11.44 -12.45 13.96
N THR A 245 -10.89 -13.62 14.32
CA THR A 245 -11.65 -14.78 14.76
C THR A 245 -11.61 -14.88 16.29
N PHE A 246 -12.74 -15.17 16.90
CA PHE A 246 -12.85 -15.43 18.34
C PHE A 246 -12.63 -16.91 18.65
N SER A 247 -11.64 -17.20 19.48
CA SER A 247 -11.28 -18.55 19.89
C SER A 247 -12.48 -19.30 20.46
N LYS A 248 -12.73 -20.51 19.94
CA LYS A 248 -13.85 -21.40 20.28
C LYS A 248 -15.25 -20.89 19.94
N VAL A 249 -15.40 -19.68 19.41
CA VAL A 249 -16.68 -19.15 18.90
C VAL A 249 -16.72 -19.25 17.38
N THR A 250 -15.67 -18.77 16.71
CA THR A 250 -15.53 -18.76 15.25
C THR A 250 -14.36 -19.63 14.83
N ASN A 251 -14.45 -20.23 13.65
CA ASN A 251 -13.42 -21.07 13.05
C ASN A 251 -12.83 -20.41 11.80
N THR A 252 -11.63 -20.81 11.38
CA THR A 252 -11.04 -20.43 10.09
C THR A 252 -11.91 -20.82 8.89
N LYS A 253 -12.78 -21.83 9.06
CA LYS A 253 -13.77 -22.24 8.05
C LYS A 253 -14.91 -21.25 7.87
N ASP A 254 -15.12 -20.37 8.85
CA ASP A 254 -16.18 -19.37 8.82
C ASP A 254 -15.74 -18.11 8.03
N VAL A 255 -14.48 -18.03 7.62
CA VAL A 255 -13.94 -16.92 6.81
C VAL A 255 -14.27 -17.12 5.33
N PRO A 256 -14.92 -16.15 4.67
CA PRO A 256 -15.22 -16.19 3.23
C PRO A 256 -13.96 -16.38 2.39
N SER A 257 -14.07 -17.08 1.25
CA SER A 257 -12.93 -17.37 0.38
C SER A 257 -12.19 -16.10 -0.07
N CYS A 258 -12.93 -15.05 -0.42
CA CYS A 258 -12.33 -13.78 -0.85
C CYS A 258 -11.61 -13.01 0.26
N LEU A 259 -11.96 -13.26 1.53
CA LEU A 259 -11.31 -12.63 2.68
C LEU A 259 -10.11 -13.43 3.20
N LYS A 260 -9.82 -14.61 2.62
CA LYS A 260 -8.64 -15.41 3.00
C LYS A 260 -7.31 -14.73 2.66
N VAL A 261 -7.33 -13.76 1.73
CA VAL A 261 -6.17 -12.93 1.38
C VAL A 261 -5.82 -11.93 2.48
N CYS A 262 -6.80 -11.56 3.32
CA CYS A 262 -6.61 -10.61 4.41
C CYS A 262 -5.79 -11.22 5.57
N ARG A 263 -5.13 -10.36 6.36
CA ARG A 263 -4.43 -10.80 7.58
C ARG A 263 -5.46 -11.30 8.60
N ARG A 264 -5.16 -12.43 9.24
CA ARG A 264 -6.05 -13.10 10.20
C ARG A 264 -5.43 -13.06 11.59
N PHE A 265 -6.24 -12.77 12.59
CA PHE A 265 -5.84 -12.83 14.00
C PHE A 265 -6.83 -13.63 14.84
N HIS A 266 -6.32 -14.55 15.64
CA HIS A 266 -7.12 -15.35 16.58
C HIS A 266 -7.14 -14.67 17.95
N TRP A 267 -8.25 -14.04 18.29
CA TRP A 267 -8.45 -13.41 19.58
C TRP A 267 -8.97 -14.41 20.63
N PRO A 268 -8.49 -14.42 21.89
CA PRO A 268 -7.50 -13.52 22.48
C PRO A 268 -6.03 -13.98 22.36
N GLY A 269 -5.74 -15.12 21.73
CA GLY A 269 -4.38 -15.69 21.66
C GLY A 269 -3.35 -14.79 20.99
N GLU A 270 -3.74 -14.10 19.92
CA GLU A 270 -2.87 -13.23 19.10
C GLU A 270 -3.11 -11.75 19.39
N ALA A 271 -3.52 -11.44 20.62
CA ALA A 271 -3.92 -10.10 21.01
C ALA A 271 -2.84 -9.02 20.81
N THR A 272 -1.59 -9.40 21.08
CA THR A 272 -0.42 -8.53 20.93
C THR A 272 -0.09 -8.24 19.47
N LEU A 273 -0.32 -9.22 18.58
CA LEU A 273 -0.11 -9.06 17.14
C LEU A 273 -1.18 -8.16 16.55
N LEU A 274 -2.45 -8.36 16.92
CA LEU A 274 -3.54 -7.47 16.53
C LEU A 274 -3.28 -6.03 16.99
N LYS A 275 -2.82 -5.85 18.24
CA LYS A 275 -2.48 -4.53 18.77
C LYS A 275 -1.39 -3.83 17.94
N ARG A 276 -0.34 -4.57 17.54
CA ARG A 276 0.72 -4.04 16.67
C ARG A 276 0.19 -3.67 15.29
N GLN A 277 -0.67 -4.51 14.71
CA GLN A 277 -1.29 -4.24 13.41
C GLN A 277 -2.14 -2.97 13.42
N LEU A 278 -2.88 -2.74 14.51
CA LEU A 278 -3.71 -1.55 14.72
C LEU A 278 -2.90 -0.29 15.09
N GLY A 279 -1.57 -0.38 15.19
CA GLY A 279 -0.71 0.78 15.45
C GLY A 279 -0.85 1.39 16.86
N VAL A 280 -1.36 0.63 17.82
CA VAL A 280 -1.68 1.14 19.17
C VAL A 280 -0.40 1.33 20.00
N GLN A 281 -0.01 2.59 20.24
CA GLN A 281 1.22 2.93 20.98
C GLN A 281 1.05 2.99 22.51
N LYS A 282 -0.11 3.39 23.04
CA LYS A 282 -0.36 3.48 24.50
C LYS A 282 -1.20 2.31 25.00
N GLN A 283 -0.84 1.74 26.15
CA GLN A 283 -1.76 0.87 26.91
C GLN A 283 -2.62 1.77 27.80
N SER A 284 -3.93 1.79 27.55
CA SER A 284 -4.89 2.21 28.58
C SER A 284 -5.20 0.95 29.40
N HIS A 285 -4.87 0.97 30.69
CA HIS A 285 -5.15 -0.15 31.59
C HIS A 285 -6.63 -0.15 31.99
N SER A 286 -7.55 -0.39 31.04
CA SER A 286 -8.95 -0.70 31.37
C SER A 286 -9.07 -2.18 31.74
N GLY A 287 -8.70 -2.50 32.99
CA GLY A 287 -8.89 -3.85 33.53
C GLY A 287 -10.36 -4.29 33.54
N SER A 288 -11.30 -3.34 33.56
CA SER A 288 -12.74 -3.59 33.55
C SER A 288 -13.24 -4.08 32.19
N ALA A 289 -12.91 -3.38 31.09
CA ALA A 289 -13.34 -3.77 29.74
C ALA A 289 -12.85 -5.17 29.35
N ARG A 290 -11.62 -5.52 29.75
CA ARG A 290 -11.07 -6.86 29.52
C ARG A 290 -11.80 -7.96 30.30
N LYS A 291 -12.31 -7.66 31.50
CA LYS A 291 -13.11 -8.63 32.30
C LYS A 291 -14.46 -8.87 31.65
N ILE A 292 -15.15 -7.80 31.22
CA ILE A 292 -16.44 -7.87 30.53
C ILE A 292 -16.31 -8.65 29.22
N LEU A 293 -15.28 -8.36 28.41
CA LEU A 293 -15.06 -9.09 27.17
C LEU A 293 -14.81 -10.58 27.41
N LYS A 294 -14.12 -10.94 28.49
CA LYS A 294 -13.90 -12.35 28.84
C LYS A 294 -15.20 -13.06 29.24
N SER A 295 -16.07 -12.42 30.03
CA SER A 295 -17.34 -13.03 30.42
C SER A 295 -18.27 -13.22 29.22
N VAL A 296 -18.38 -12.21 28.36
CA VAL A 296 -19.18 -12.29 27.12
C VAL A 296 -18.62 -13.34 26.16
N LEU A 297 -17.29 -13.48 26.08
CA LEU A 297 -16.67 -14.52 25.26
C LEU A 297 -17.04 -15.94 25.74
N ILE A 298 -17.08 -16.18 27.06
CA ILE A 298 -17.48 -17.47 27.63
C ILE A 298 -18.95 -17.77 27.29
N GLU A 299 -19.82 -16.77 27.39
CA GLU A 299 -21.24 -16.92 27.04
C GLU A 299 -21.43 -17.22 25.54
N ALA A 300 -20.71 -16.50 24.67
CA ALA A 300 -20.73 -16.77 23.23
C ALA A 300 -20.18 -18.17 22.88
N GLN A 301 -19.21 -18.68 23.64
CA GLN A 301 -18.71 -20.05 23.48
C GLN A 301 -19.78 -21.08 23.84
N LYS A 302 -20.52 -20.87 24.92
CA LYS A 302 -21.64 -21.74 25.31
C LYS A 302 -22.72 -21.73 24.24
N TRP A 303 -23.12 -20.55 23.77
CA TRP A 303 -24.06 -20.41 22.65
C TRP A 303 -23.60 -21.16 21.39
N ARG A 304 -22.30 -21.08 21.06
CA ARG A 304 -21.73 -21.79 19.90
C ARG A 304 -21.86 -23.31 20.03
N GLN A 305 -21.61 -23.85 21.22
CA GLN A 305 -21.76 -25.27 21.50
C GLN A 305 -23.23 -25.70 21.36
N ASP A 306 -24.15 -24.91 21.92
CA ASP A 306 -25.59 -25.18 21.81
C ASP A 306 -26.06 -25.14 20.34
N PHE A 307 -25.54 -24.21 19.54
CA PHE A 307 -25.84 -24.11 18.11
C PHE A 307 -25.36 -25.34 17.33
N GLU A 308 -24.13 -25.80 17.54
CA GLU A 308 -23.61 -27.01 16.87
C GLU A 308 -24.34 -28.28 17.35
N ASN A 309 -24.69 -28.36 18.64
CA ASN A 309 -25.49 -29.46 19.19
C ASN A 309 -26.87 -29.52 18.54
N LYS A 310 -27.58 -28.40 18.44
CA LYS A 310 -28.88 -28.31 17.75
C LYS A 310 -28.77 -28.70 16.27
N LYS A 311 -27.73 -28.25 15.56
CA LYS A 311 -27.47 -28.64 14.17
C LYS A 311 -27.22 -30.14 14.02
N CYS A 312 -26.51 -30.75 14.96
CA CYS A 312 -26.29 -32.20 14.96
C CYS A 312 -27.60 -32.97 15.16
N VAL A 313 -28.46 -32.49 16.07
CA VAL A 313 -29.79 -33.07 16.33
C VAL A 313 -30.68 -32.95 15.09
N SER A 314 -30.79 -31.78 14.46
CA SER A 314 -31.60 -31.60 13.24
C SER A 314 -31.10 -32.44 12.07
N LYS A 315 -29.78 -32.58 11.88
CA LYS A 315 -29.22 -33.47 10.85
C LYS A 315 -29.48 -34.95 11.11
N LYS A 316 -29.50 -35.37 12.38
CA LYS A 316 -29.85 -36.74 12.78
C LYS A 316 -31.33 -37.02 12.53
N LEU A 317 -32.20 -36.06 12.86
CA LEU A 317 -33.65 -36.14 12.61
C LEU A 317 -33.98 -36.23 11.11
N LEU A 318 -33.41 -35.34 10.29
CA LEU A 318 -33.56 -35.41 8.82
C LEU A 318 -33.08 -36.75 8.27
N LYS A 319 -31.93 -37.25 8.74
CA LYS A 319 -31.39 -38.54 8.28
C LYS A 319 -32.21 -39.75 8.78
N SER A 320 -32.92 -39.63 9.91
CA SER A 320 -33.83 -40.67 10.39
C SER A 320 -35.18 -40.64 9.68
N GLU A 321 -35.69 -39.46 9.32
CA GLU A 321 -36.91 -39.31 8.53
C GLU A 321 -36.71 -39.81 7.09
N ASP A 322 -35.58 -39.46 6.46
CA ASP A 322 -35.22 -39.99 5.13
C ASP A 322 -35.09 -41.52 5.15
N LYS A 323 -34.54 -42.08 6.25
CA LYS A 323 -34.41 -43.53 6.42
C LYS A 323 -35.75 -44.22 6.66
N ALA A 324 -36.61 -43.66 7.51
CA ALA A 324 -37.96 -44.19 7.76
C ALA A 324 -38.84 -44.12 6.50
N THR A 325 -38.70 -43.04 5.71
CA THR A 325 -39.41 -42.87 4.44
C THR A 325 -38.92 -43.88 3.40
N ALA A 326 -37.61 -44.13 3.32
CA ALA A 326 -37.04 -45.16 2.45
C ALA A 326 -37.46 -46.59 2.84
N GLU A 327 -37.54 -46.89 4.14
CA GLU A 327 -38.02 -48.19 4.65
C GLU A 327 -39.53 -48.38 4.38
N GLN A 328 -40.35 -47.32 4.51
CA GLN A 328 -41.76 -47.37 4.13
C GLN A 328 -41.96 -47.56 2.61
N MET A 329 -41.15 -46.91 1.76
CA MET A 329 -41.22 -47.13 0.31
C MET A 329 -40.78 -48.54 -0.09
N MET A 330 -39.80 -49.14 0.60
CA MET A 330 -39.40 -50.54 0.37
C MET A 330 -40.51 -51.53 0.74
N MET A 331 -41.16 -51.36 1.90
CA MET A 331 -42.26 -52.24 2.30
C MET A 331 -43.49 -52.09 1.39
N MET A 332 -43.74 -50.90 0.85
CA MET A 332 -44.81 -50.69 -0.15
C MET A 332 -44.48 -51.37 -1.49
N SER A 333 -43.21 -51.36 -1.92
CA SER A 333 -42.75 -52.06 -3.13
C SER A 333 -42.92 -53.58 -3.02
N GLU A 334 -42.53 -54.16 -1.89
CA GLU A 334 -42.61 -55.62 -1.65
C GLU A 334 -44.07 -56.10 -1.61
N LYS A 335 -44.96 -55.30 -1.01
CA LYS A 335 -46.41 -55.57 -0.99
C LYS A 335 -47.06 -55.46 -2.38
N THR A 336 -46.49 -54.65 -3.27
CA THR A 336 -46.96 -54.49 -4.67
C THR A 336 -46.53 -55.67 -5.54
N GLU A 337 -45.36 -56.27 -5.28
CA GLU A 337 -44.94 -57.52 -5.96
C GLU A 337 -45.77 -58.73 -5.52
N GLU A 338 -46.12 -58.85 -4.24
CA GLU A 338 -46.99 -59.92 -3.76
C GLU A 338 -48.42 -59.85 -4.35
N THR A 339 -48.99 -58.65 -4.48
CA THR A 339 -50.31 -58.48 -5.12
C THR A 339 -50.26 -58.76 -6.62
N THR A 340 -49.16 -58.42 -7.28
CA THR A 340 -48.96 -58.70 -8.72
C THR A 340 -48.79 -60.21 -8.99
N LEU A 341 -48.15 -60.95 -8.07
CA LEU A 341 -48.03 -62.41 -8.16
C LEU A 341 -49.36 -63.12 -7.87
N GLN A 342 -50.16 -62.65 -6.92
CA GLN A 342 -51.49 -63.22 -6.67
C GLN A 342 -52.47 -62.99 -7.83
N THR A 343 -52.38 -61.84 -8.52
CA THR A 343 -53.25 -61.54 -9.67
C THR A 343 -52.87 -62.36 -10.91
N LYS A 344 -51.58 -62.71 -11.07
CA LYS A 344 -51.12 -63.62 -12.13
C LYS A 344 -51.51 -65.09 -11.86
N LEU A 345 -51.60 -65.51 -10.60
CA LEU A 345 -52.06 -66.84 -10.22
C LEU A 345 -53.59 -67.03 -10.35
N SER A 346 -54.38 -65.96 -10.18
CA SER A 346 -55.83 -66.02 -10.43
C SER A 346 -56.17 -65.96 -11.93
N SER A 347 -55.39 -65.24 -12.75
CA SER A 347 -55.61 -65.15 -14.20
C SER A 347 -55.23 -66.42 -14.98
N SER A 348 -54.48 -67.36 -14.40
CA SER A 348 -54.06 -68.60 -15.07
C SER A 348 -55.00 -69.78 -14.83
N ARG A 349 -56.06 -69.64 -14.01
CA ARG A 349 -57.04 -70.70 -13.78
C ARG A 349 -58.25 -70.65 -14.71
N ASP A 350 -58.48 -69.55 -15.41
CA ASP A 350 -59.67 -69.35 -16.25
C ASP A 350 -59.45 -69.66 -17.75
N SER A 351 -58.24 -70.04 -18.17
CA SER A 351 -57.92 -70.30 -19.59
C SER A 351 -57.87 -71.78 -19.99
N ALA A 352 -58.27 -72.70 -19.10
CA ALA A 352 -58.26 -74.13 -19.37
C ALA A 352 -59.66 -74.76 -19.28
N PHE A 353 -60.67 -74.19 -19.94
CA PHE A 353 -61.99 -74.81 -20.08
C PHE A 353 -62.72 -74.36 -21.37
N PHE A 354 -62.08 -74.51 -22.52
CA PHE A 354 -62.82 -74.60 -23.79
C PHE A 354 -62.11 -75.55 -24.76
N SER A 355 -62.53 -76.81 -24.72
CA SER A 355 -62.46 -77.74 -25.84
C SER A 355 -63.41 -78.89 -25.52
N LEU A 356 -64.56 -78.93 -26.17
CA LEU A 356 -65.05 -80.08 -26.95
C LEU A 356 -66.50 -79.83 -27.42
N GLU A 357 -66.67 -80.09 -28.71
CA GLU A 357 -67.83 -80.74 -29.35
C GLU A 357 -69.05 -79.96 -29.88
N VAL A 358 -69.15 -80.10 -31.21
CA VAL A 358 -70.29 -80.18 -32.17
C VAL A 358 -70.92 -78.88 -32.67
#